data_AF-A0A679I0N9-F1
#
_entry.id   AF-A0A679I0N9-F1
#
_cell.length_a   1.000
_cell.length_b   1.000
_cell.length_c   1.000
_cell.angle_alpha   90.00
_cell.angle_beta   90.00
_cell.angle_gamma   90.00
#
_symmetry.space_group_name_H-M   'P 1'
#
loop_
_entity.id
_entity.type
_entity.pdbx_description
1 polymer ?
#
loop_
_entity_poly.entity_id
_entity_poly.type
_entity_poly.pdbx_seq_one_letter_code
_entity_poly.pdbx_strand_id
1 'polypeptide(L)'
;MSDEYEEGKRAGIHPLIVVFSVLIGLWLFVALIVPSSKNKQAAGTEGPTVPMIEDPEAAPVIFKVQATVPEMNAVSIVVPAQATDSQVIGLLKRLKKERLAGSLTDLVPATTPGHTLGDHSVADIYVVSDPKYAQTEVIKTLTRGAHAPGGLYPDAVPFEVAMEEIRGHYRIDMNNTGAPDAGSIGFADESGVHSKHYRKLF
;
A
#
# COMPACT_ATOMS: atom_id res chain seq x y z
N MET A 1 -75.01 -27.11 -31.22
CA MET A 1 -74.64 -25.69 -31.06
C MET A 1 -73.71 -25.59 -29.88
N SER A 2 -72.45 -25.27 -30.14
CA SER A 2 -71.45 -24.94 -29.12
C SER A 2 -71.58 -23.46 -28.78
N ASP A 3 -71.91 -23.15 -27.53
CA ASP A 3 -71.79 -21.79 -26.99
C ASP A 3 -70.31 -21.40 -26.90
N GLU A 4 -69.95 -20.30 -27.56
CA GLU A 4 -68.70 -19.57 -27.37
C GLU A 4 -68.72 -18.91 -25.99
N TYR A 5 -67.84 -19.35 -25.10
CA TYR A 5 -67.48 -18.60 -23.90
C TYR A 5 -66.25 -17.74 -24.21
N GLU A 6 -66.46 -16.43 -24.38
CA GLU A 6 -65.39 -15.43 -24.34
C GLU A 6 -64.97 -15.19 -22.89
N GLU A 7 -63.94 -15.90 -22.42
CA GLU A 7 -63.38 -15.65 -21.09
C GLU A 7 -62.05 -14.90 -21.17
N GLY A 8 -62.16 -13.58 -20.96
CA GLY A 8 -61.16 -12.81 -20.25
C GLY A 8 -59.84 -12.60 -20.98
N LYS A 9 -59.79 -11.54 -21.79
CA LYS A 9 -58.59 -10.81 -22.18
C LYS A 9 -57.79 -10.42 -20.92
N ARG A 10 -57.00 -11.35 -20.38
CA ARG A 10 -56.04 -11.09 -19.30
C ARG A 10 -54.93 -10.23 -19.90
N ALA A 11 -55.20 -8.93 -19.97
CA ALA A 11 -54.19 -7.89 -20.19
C ALA A 11 -53.29 -7.80 -18.95
N GLY A 12 -52.61 -8.91 -18.62
CA GLY A 12 -51.51 -8.93 -17.68
C GLY A 12 -50.29 -8.40 -18.43
N ILE A 13 -49.69 -7.34 -17.89
CA ILE A 13 -48.39 -6.85 -18.39
C ILE A 13 -47.45 -8.05 -18.49
N HIS A 14 -46.90 -8.27 -19.68
CA HIS A 14 -46.13 -9.47 -20.01
C HIS A 14 -45.03 -9.67 -18.94
N PRO A 15 -44.82 -10.89 -18.40
CA PRO A 15 -43.95 -11.11 -17.24
C PRO A 15 -42.54 -10.52 -17.40
N LEU A 16 -41.99 -10.56 -18.62
CA LEU A 16 -40.71 -9.94 -18.98
C LEU A 16 -40.68 -8.41 -18.76
N ILE A 17 -41.78 -7.71 -19.03
CA ILE A 17 -41.89 -6.26 -18.83
C ILE A 17 -41.86 -5.94 -17.34
N VAL A 18 -42.54 -6.74 -16.50
CA VAL A 18 -42.51 -6.57 -15.04
C VAL A 18 -41.10 -6.77 -14.50
N VAL A 19 -40.41 -7.83 -14.95
CA VAL A 19 -39.02 -8.09 -14.55
C VAL A 19 -38.09 -6.95 -14.99
N PHE A 20 -38.20 -6.48 -16.23
CA PHE A 20 -37.40 -5.34 -16.71
C PHE A 20 -37.67 -4.06 -15.92
N SER A 21 -38.93 -3.81 -15.57
CA SER A 21 -39.34 -2.62 -14.79
C SER A 21 -38.71 -2.64 -13.39
N VAL A 22 -38.70 -3.81 -12.75
CA VAL A 22 -38.07 -4.01 -11.43
C VAL A 22 -36.56 -3.85 -11.51
N LEU A 23 -35.92 -4.43 -12.53
CA LEU A 23 -34.46 -4.32 -12.72
C LEU A 23 -34.03 -2.87 -12.98
N ILE A 24 -34.74 -2.14 -13.84
CA ILE A 24 -34.44 -0.73 -14.14
C ILE A 24 -34.71 0.15 -12.92
N GLY A 25 -35.82 -0.08 -12.22
CA GLY A 25 -36.14 0.65 -11.00
C GLY A 25 -35.09 0.45 -9.91
N LEU A 26 -34.64 -0.79 -9.70
CA LEU A 26 -33.58 -1.10 -8.75
C LEU A 26 -32.24 -0.49 -9.18
N TRP A 27 -31.90 -0.57 -10.47
CA TRP A 27 -30.66 0.00 -11.00
C TRP A 27 -30.63 1.53 -10.84
N LEU A 28 -31.74 2.23 -11.14
CA LEU A 28 -31.86 3.67 -10.94
C LEU A 28 -31.82 4.07 -9.45
N PHE A 29 -32.44 3.27 -8.58
CA PHE A 29 -32.39 3.52 -7.14
C PHE A 29 -30.96 3.42 -6.58
N VAL A 30 -30.21 2.39 -7.01
CA VAL A 30 -28.78 2.26 -6.68
C VAL A 30 -27.98 3.43 -7.27
N ALA A 31 -28.23 3.81 -8.52
CA ALA A 31 -27.53 4.92 -9.17
C ALA A 31 -27.80 6.30 -8.54
N LEU A 32 -28.99 6.51 -7.95
CA LEU A 32 -29.37 7.76 -7.29
C LEU A 32 -28.89 7.84 -5.84
N ILE A 33 -28.82 6.71 -5.12
CA ILE A 33 -28.37 6.67 -3.72
C ILE A 33 -26.85 6.54 -3.60
N VAL A 34 -26.20 5.91 -4.57
CA VAL A 34 -24.74 5.85 -4.62
C VAL A 34 -24.24 7.16 -5.24
N PRO A 35 -23.70 8.12 -4.47
CA PRO A 35 -23.09 9.30 -5.05
C PRO A 35 -21.99 8.84 -6.00
N SER A 36 -22.02 9.32 -7.25
CA SER A 36 -20.99 9.07 -8.25
C SER A 36 -19.64 9.45 -7.67
N SER A 37 -18.87 8.45 -7.25
CA SER A 37 -17.54 8.63 -6.69
C SER A 37 -16.53 8.81 -7.82
N LYS A 38 -16.66 9.90 -8.58
CA LYS A 38 -15.46 10.60 -9.03
C LYS A 38 -14.89 11.25 -7.77
N ASN A 39 -13.82 10.68 -7.23
CA ASN A 39 -13.21 10.95 -5.92
C ASN A 39 -13.94 10.33 -4.72
N LYS A 40 -13.76 9.02 -4.53
CA LYS A 40 -13.65 8.46 -3.18
C LYS A 40 -12.22 7.93 -3.02
N GLN A 41 -11.31 8.83 -2.71
CA GLN A 41 -10.12 8.48 -1.95
C GLN A 41 -10.56 8.04 -0.55
N ALA A 42 -9.86 7.04 -0.05
CA ALA A 42 -10.26 6.18 1.04
C ALA A 42 -10.40 6.95 2.37
N ALA A 43 -11.41 6.57 3.15
CA ALA A 43 -11.45 6.87 4.57
C ALA A 43 -10.42 5.97 5.28
N GLY A 44 -9.20 6.48 5.38
CA GLY A 44 -8.14 6.02 6.26
C GLY A 44 -7.19 7.19 6.33
N THR A 45 -7.16 7.88 7.48
CA THR A 45 -6.39 9.11 7.79
C THR A 45 -5.19 9.31 6.87
N GLU A 46 -5.45 9.95 5.72
CA GLU A 46 -4.39 10.41 4.83
C GLU A 46 -3.72 11.55 5.59
N GLY A 47 -2.48 11.32 6.02
CA GLY A 47 -1.61 12.39 6.53
C GLY A 47 -1.62 13.57 5.54
N PRO A 48 -1.37 14.80 6.02
CA PRO A 48 -1.63 16.01 5.27
C PRO A 48 -0.98 15.96 3.88
N THR A 49 -1.83 15.98 2.85
CA THR A 49 -1.48 16.12 1.42
C THR A 49 -1.05 17.56 1.15
N VAL A 50 0.04 17.99 1.78
CA VAL A 50 0.72 19.22 1.37
C VAL A 50 1.39 18.94 0.03
N PRO A 51 1.12 19.72 -1.04
CA PRO A 51 1.80 19.55 -2.30
C PRO A 51 3.30 19.78 -2.08
N MET A 52 4.08 18.70 -2.16
CA MET A 52 5.52 18.78 -2.12
C MET A 52 5.98 19.29 -3.48
N ILE A 53 6.87 20.29 -3.47
CA ILE A 53 7.61 20.64 -4.69
C ILE A 53 8.60 19.48 -4.90
N GLU A 54 8.18 18.51 -5.71
CA GLU A 54 9.08 17.50 -6.23
C GLU A 54 10.13 18.20 -7.09
N ASP A 55 11.39 17.95 -6.80
CA ASP A 55 12.49 18.40 -7.65
C ASP A 55 12.83 17.27 -8.62
N PRO A 56 12.38 17.33 -9.89
CA PRO A 56 12.65 16.29 -10.88
C PRO A 56 14.15 16.17 -11.21
N GLU A 57 14.98 17.14 -10.83
CA GLU A 57 16.43 17.16 -11.02
C GLU A 57 17.20 16.72 -9.76
N ALA A 58 16.52 16.26 -8.70
CA ALA A 58 17.19 15.78 -7.49
C ALA A 58 18.18 14.66 -7.82
N ALA A 59 19.47 14.91 -7.57
CA ALA A 59 20.54 13.97 -7.86
C ALA A 59 20.29 12.59 -7.20
N PRO A 60 20.59 11.47 -7.88
CA PRO A 60 20.38 10.14 -7.33
C PRO A 60 21.06 9.95 -5.97
N VAL A 61 20.32 9.41 -5.01
CA VAL A 61 20.86 9.10 -3.68
C VAL A 61 21.64 7.80 -3.75
N ILE A 62 22.90 7.85 -3.33
CA ILE A 62 23.69 6.66 -3.04
C ILE A 62 23.21 6.10 -1.70
N PHE A 63 22.92 4.81 -1.66
CA PHE A 63 22.54 4.12 -0.43
C PHE A 63 23.41 2.88 -0.23
N LYS A 64 23.40 2.35 1.00
CA LYS A 64 24.00 1.07 1.34
C LYS A 64 22.96 0.18 2.00
N VAL A 65 22.90 -1.09 1.62
CA VAL A 65 22.14 -2.10 2.36
C VAL A 65 22.83 -2.37 3.69
N GLN A 66 22.11 -2.17 4.79
CA GLN A 66 22.66 -2.27 6.14
C GLN A 66 22.27 -3.58 6.83
N ALA A 67 21.01 -4.03 6.67
CA ALA A 67 20.56 -5.31 7.17
C ALA A 67 19.53 -5.94 6.22
N THR A 68 19.46 -7.26 6.27
CA THR A 68 18.40 -8.08 5.68
C THR A 68 17.87 -8.99 6.78
N VAL A 69 16.55 -9.09 6.91
CA VAL A 69 15.84 -9.90 7.90
C VAL A 69 14.96 -10.88 7.12
N PRO A 70 15.53 -12.01 6.65
CA PRO A 70 14.86 -12.93 5.74
C PRO A 70 13.54 -13.48 6.31
N GLU A 71 13.50 -13.78 7.61
CA GLU A 71 12.32 -14.30 8.29
C GLU A 71 11.11 -13.34 8.29
N MET A 72 11.35 -12.07 7.96
CA MET A 72 10.35 -11.00 7.91
C MET A 72 10.25 -10.34 6.53
N ASN A 73 10.92 -10.89 5.51
CA ASN A 73 10.99 -10.30 4.16
C ASN A 73 11.43 -8.83 4.17
N ALA A 74 12.27 -8.42 5.12
CA ALA A 74 12.60 -7.02 5.35
C ALA A 74 14.06 -6.69 5.02
N VAL A 75 14.29 -5.47 4.52
CA VAL A 75 15.62 -4.92 4.20
C VAL A 75 15.69 -3.50 4.72
N SER A 76 16.82 -3.13 5.32
CA SER A 76 17.13 -1.74 5.66
C SER A 76 18.25 -1.20 4.79
N ILE A 77 18.05 0.03 4.32
CA ILE A 77 19.05 0.78 3.58
C ILE A 77 19.34 2.11 4.28
N VAL A 78 20.61 2.50 4.24
CA VAL A 78 21.10 3.75 4.81
C VAL A 78 21.40 4.72 3.68
N VAL A 79 20.83 5.91 3.78
CA VAL A 79 21.14 7.07 2.93
C VAL A 79 21.95 8.10 3.73
N PRO A 80 22.70 9.00 3.06
CA PRO A 80 23.40 10.07 3.77
C PRO A 80 22.45 10.95 4.58
N ALA A 81 22.90 11.44 5.74
CA ALA A 81 22.06 12.28 6.62
C ALA A 81 21.58 13.58 5.95
N GLN A 82 22.37 14.11 5.02
CA GLN A 82 22.03 15.29 4.21
C GLN A 82 21.05 15.01 3.07
N ALA A 83 20.65 13.74 2.85
CA ALA A 83 19.68 13.42 1.82
C ALA A 83 18.36 14.15 2.10
N THR A 84 17.85 14.86 1.09
CA THR A 84 16.58 15.59 1.19
C THR A 84 15.39 14.64 1.02
N ASP A 85 14.19 15.09 1.40
CA ASP A 85 12.97 14.29 1.20
C ASP A 85 12.69 14.03 -0.28
N SER A 86 12.93 15.01 -1.16
CA SER A 86 12.81 14.84 -2.62
C SER A 86 13.76 13.75 -3.14
N GLN A 87 14.96 13.69 -2.58
CA GLN A 87 15.96 12.68 -2.87
C GLN A 87 15.53 11.28 -2.39
N VAL A 88 14.95 11.16 -1.20
CA VAL A 88 14.38 9.90 -0.70
C VAL A 88 13.18 9.46 -1.55
N ILE A 89 12.32 10.39 -1.96
CA ILE A 89 11.20 10.09 -2.87
C ILE A 89 11.70 9.60 -4.24
N GLY A 90 12.71 10.24 -4.79
CA GLY A 90 13.38 9.79 -6.01
C GLY A 90 13.92 8.37 -5.88
N LEU A 91 14.52 8.04 -4.73
CA LEU A 91 14.99 6.69 -4.42
C LEU A 91 13.82 5.68 -4.38
N LEU A 92 12.73 5.97 -3.66
CA LEU A 92 11.57 5.07 -3.56
C LEU A 92 10.93 4.82 -4.94
N LYS A 93 10.78 5.89 -5.75
CA LYS A 93 10.29 5.78 -7.13
C LYS A 93 11.24 4.94 -8.01
N ARG A 94 12.56 5.07 -7.82
CA ARG A 94 13.54 4.23 -8.51
C ARG A 94 13.40 2.76 -8.11
N LEU A 95 13.30 2.45 -6.81
CA LEU A 95 13.11 1.07 -6.36
C LEU A 95 11.84 0.45 -6.97
N LYS A 96 10.72 1.18 -6.97
CA LYS A 96 9.49 0.74 -7.65
C LYS A 96 9.67 0.52 -9.15
N LYS A 97 10.38 1.43 -9.83
CA LYS A 97 10.69 1.29 -11.25
C LYS A 97 11.51 0.02 -11.52
N GLU A 98 12.57 -0.24 -10.75
CA GLU A 98 13.39 -1.44 -10.91
C GLU A 98 12.60 -2.71 -10.57
N ARG A 99 11.69 -2.68 -9.58
CA ARG A 99 10.79 -3.80 -9.31
C ARG A 99 9.88 -4.10 -10.50
N LEU A 100 9.29 -3.07 -11.10
CA LEU A 100 8.46 -3.20 -12.31
C LEU A 100 9.25 -3.73 -13.51
N ALA A 101 10.55 -3.39 -13.59
CA ALA A 101 11.46 -3.88 -14.63
C ALA A 101 12.04 -5.27 -14.33
N GLY A 102 11.86 -5.81 -13.13
CA GLY A 102 12.43 -7.09 -12.71
C GLY A 102 13.92 -7.04 -12.34
N SER A 103 14.48 -5.85 -12.12
CA SER A 103 15.89 -5.58 -11.83
C SER A 103 16.14 -5.14 -10.38
N LEU A 104 15.14 -5.24 -9.50
CA LEU A 104 15.28 -4.80 -8.10
C LEU A 104 16.41 -5.55 -7.34
N THR A 105 16.68 -6.81 -7.70
CA THR A 105 17.78 -7.62 -7.15
C THR A 105 19.16 -7.02 -7.37
N ASP A 106 19.33 -6.16 -8.38
CA ASP A 106 20.59 -5.44 -8.62
C ASP A 106 20.85 -4.35 -7.57
N LEU A 107 19.81 -3.93 -6.84
CA LEU A 107 19.85 -2.83 -5.87
C LEU A 107 19.70 -3.31 -4.42
N VAL A 108 18.82 -4.28 -4.18
CA VAL A 108 18.55 -4.82 -2.83
C VAL A 108 18.47 -6.34 -2.89
N PRO A 109 18.96 -7.06 -1.84
CA PRO A 109 18.86 -8.51 -1.78
C PRO A 109 17.42 -9.00 -1.95
N ALA A 110 17.26 -10.17 -2.57
CA ALA A 110 15.97 -10.86 -2.65
C ALA A 110 15.38 -11.11 -1.25
N THR A 111 14.11 -10.77 -1.07
CA THR A 111 13.37 -11.03 0.18
C THR A 111 12.59 -12.33 0.12
N THR A 112 12.15 -12.74 -1.07
CA THR A 112 11.46 -14.01 -1.32
C THR A 112 12.13 -14.78 -2.47
N PRO A 113 13.41 -15.19 -2.32
CA PRO A 113 14.18 -15.79 -3.41
C PRO A 113 13.51 -17.07 -3.94
N GLY A 114 13.34 -17.15 -5.27
CA GLY A 114 12.74 -18.31 -5.94
C GLY A 114 11.22 -18.41 -5.79
N HIS A 115 10.55 -17.38 -5.24
CA HIS A 115 9.10 -17.34 -5.18
C HIS A 115 8.48 -17.18 -6.57
N THR A 116 7.32 -17.81 -6.80
CA THR A 116 6.68 -17.87 -8.13
C THR A 116 6.24 -16.51 -8.68
N LEU A 117 5.98 -15.55 -7.79
CA LEU A 117 5.62 -14.18 -8.14
C LEU A 117 6.85 -13.27 -8.32
N GLY A 118 8.06 -13.74 -8.02
CA GLY A 118 9.32 -12.99 -8.13
C GLY A 118 10.09 -12.91 -6.82
N ASP A 119 11.37 -12.54 -6.92
CA ASP A 119 12.34 -12.55 -5.80
C ASP A 119 12.06 -11.50 -4.70
N HIS A 120 11.11 -10.59 -4.94
CA HIS A 120 10.61 -9.59 -3.99
C HIS A 120 9.08 -9.60 -3.94
N SER A 121 8.46 -10.77 -4.05
CA SER A 121 6.99 -10.89 -4.04
C SER A 121 6.35 -10.36 -2.76
N VAL A 122 7.06 -10.42 -1.64
CA VAL A 122 6.75 -9.71 -0.40
C VAL A 122 8.05 -9.04 0.03
N ALA A 123 8.03 -7.74 0.29
CA ALA A 123 9.20 -7.01 0.75
C ALA A 123 8.82 -5.79 1.57
N ASP A 124 9.54 -5.56 2.67
CA ASP A 124 9.53 -4.30 3.40
C ASP A 124 10.92 -3.66 3.33
N ILE A 125 11.02 -2.53 2.63
CA ILE A 125 12.28 -1.81 2.45
C ILE A 125 12.24 -0.52 3.27
N TYR A 126 13.06 -0.45 4.31
CA TYR A 126 13.17 0.68 5.22
C TYR A 126 14.35 1.57 4.85
N VAL A 127 14.10 2.87 4.70
CA VAL A 127 15.13 3.88 4.42
C VAL A 127 15.37 4.71 5.66
N VAL A 128 16.61 4.74 6.15
CA VAL A 128 17.02 5.55 7.31
C VAL A 128 18.30 6.33 7.00
N SER A 129 18.58 7.36 7.81
CA SER A 129 19.84 8.11 7.72
C SER A 129 20.89 7.65 8.73
N ASP A 130 20.47 7.27 9.95
CA ASP A 130 21.38 6.80 11.00
C ASP A 130 21.45 5.26 11.00
N PRO A 131 22.64 4.65 10.77
CA PRO A 131 22.81 3.20 10.74
C PRO A 131 22.34 2.46 11.99
N LYS A 132 22.25 3.13 13.16
CA LYS A 132 21.78 2.48 14.38
C LYS A 132 20.31 2.06 14.30
N TYR A 133 19.49 2.75 13.50
CA TYR A 133 18.08 2.41 13.28
C TYR A 133 17.86 1.45 12.12
N ALA A 134 18.90 1.14 11.34
CA ALA A 134 18.86 0.13 10.29
C ALA A 134 19.31 -1.26 10.76
N GLN A 135 19.58 -1.46 12.05
CA GLN A 135 20.02 -2.76 12.58
C GLN A 135 18.88 -3.78 12.61
N THR A 136 19.22 -5.06 12.46
CA THR A 136 18.27 -6.18 12.42
C THR A 136 17.21 -6.14 13.52
N GLU A 137 17.60 -5.90 14.79
CA GLU A 137 16.64 -5.90 15.90
C GLU A 137 15.69 -4.70 15.88
N VAL A 138 16.12 -3.56 15.35
CA VAL A 138 15.26 -2.38 15.16
C VAL A 138 14.25 -2.64 14.05
N ILE A 139 14.70 -3.24 12.94
CA ILE A 139 13.81 -3.60 11.83
C ILE A 139 12.79 -4.66 12.27
N LYS A 140 13.21 -5.66 13.05
CA LYS A 140 12.27 -6.64 13.64
C LYS A 140 11.21 -5.96 14.50
N THR A 141 11.59 -4.93 15.27
CA THR A 141 10.64 -4.15 16.08
C THR A 141 9.62 -3.45 15.18
N LEU A 142 10.06 -2.79 14.11
CA LEU A 142 9.18 -2.11 13.16
C LEU A 142 8.26 -3.07 12.40
N THR A 143 8.78 -4.20 11.92
CA THR A 143 7.99 -5.18 11.15
C THR A 143 6.95 -5.89 12.01
N ARG A 144 7.20 -6.05 13.32
CA ARG A 144 6.21 -6.60 14.27
C ARG A 144 5.02 -5.65 14.50
N GLY A 145 5.20 -4.34 14.28
CA GLY A 145 4.17 -3.33 14.46
C GLY A 145 3.95 -2.89 15.91
N ALA A 146 3.16 -1.83 16.10
CA ALA A 146 2.97 -1.15 17.39
C ALA A 146 2.27 -2.01 18.47
N HIS A 147 1.58 -3.07 18.05
CA HIS A 147 0.76 -3.91 18.93
C HIS A 147 1.37 -5.28 19.24
N ALA A 148 2.62 -5.51 18.86
CA ALA A 148 3.28 -6.74 19.23
C ALA A 148 3.40 -6.86 20.76
N PRO A 149 3.13 -8.04 21.34
CA PRO A 149 3.18 -8.23 22.79
C PRO A 149 4.59 -7.94 23.31
N GLY A 150 4.72 -6.85 24.07
CA GLY A 150 5.98 -6.45 24.68
C GLY A 150 6.51 -7.51 25.66
N GLY A 151 7.83 -7.69 25.70
CA GLY A 151 8.52 -8.55 26.66
C GLY A 151 8.97 -9.93 26.16
N LEU A 152 8.68 -10.29 24.90
CA LEU A 152 9.19 -11.55 24.30
C LEU A 152 10.56 -11.41 23.64
N TYR A 153 11.01 -10.18 23.36
CA TYR A 153 12.28 -9.90 22.71
C TYR A 153 12.98 -8.73 23.40
N PRO A 154 14.31 -8.76 23.56
CA PRO A 154 15.06 -7.62 24.08
C PRO A 154 15.05 -6.50 23.03
N ASP A 155 14.06 -5.62 23.09
CA ASP A 155 13.95 -4.49 22.17
C ASP A 155 15.06 -3.46 22.47
N ALA A 156 16.02 -3.31 21.56
CA ALA A 156 17.11 -2.34 21.73
C ALA A 156 16.64 -0.88 21.53
N VAL A 157 15.60 -0.67 20.73
CA VAL A 157 14.97 0.64 20.47
C VAL A 157 13.45 0.47 20.47
N PRO A 158 12.70 1.23 21.28
CA PRO A 158 11.23 1.18 21.27
C PRO A 158 10.64 1.48 19.89
N PHE A 159 9.50 0.87 19.57
CA PHE A 159 8.82 1.04 18.28
C PHE A 159 8.57 2.50 17.94
N GLU A 160 8.06 3.28 18.89
CA GLU A 160 7.70 4.70 18.71
C GLU A 160 8.94 5.57 18.46
N VAL A 161 10.10 5.13 18.92
CA VAL A 161 11.37 5.82 18.67
C VAL A 161 11.90 5.42 17.29
N ALA A 162 11.86 4.13 16.95
CA ALA A 162 12.35 3.62 15.69
C ALA A 162 11.55 4.17 14.49
N MET A 163 10.22 4.27 14.61
CA MET A 163 9.36 4.70 13.50
C MET A 163 9.62 6.16 13.09
N GLU A 164 9.98 7.02 14.04
CA GLU A 164 10.26 8.44 13.79
C GLU A 164 11.57 8.66 13.01
N GLU A 165 12.40 7.63 12.89
CA GLU A 165 13.71 7.71 12.24
C GLU A 165 13.69 7.14 10.82
N ILE A 166 12.55 6.57 10.41
CA ILE A 166 12.31 6.14 9.04
C ILE A 166 12.14 7.37 8.16
N ARG A 167 13.05 7.53 7.19
CA ARG A 167 12.97 8.56 6.15
C ARG A 167 11.98 8.18 5.06
N GLY A 168 11.91 6.90 4.73
CA GLY A 168 10.94 6.37 3.78
C GLY A 168 10.76 4.87 3.89
N HIS A 169 9.63 4.38 3.42
CA HIS A 169 9.25 2.97 3.48
C HIS A 169 8.61 2.57 2.15
N TYR A 170 9.07 1.45 1.60
CA TYR A 170 8.52 0.85 0.39
C TYR A 170 8.14 -0.60 0.69
N ARG A 171 6.84 -0.88 0.60
CA ARG A 171 6.27 -2.21 0.76
C ARG A 171 5.85 -2.78 -0.59
N ILE A 172 6.22 -4.03 -0.80
CA ILE A 172 5.77 -4.85 -1.92
C ILE A 172 4.94 -6.00 -1.33
N ASP A 173 3.75 -6.20 -1.88
CA ASP A 173 2.92 -7.37 -1.60
C ASP A 173 2.19 -7.79 -2.87
N MET A 174 2.80 -8.69 -3.64
CA MET A 174 2.25 -9.18 -4.90
C MET A 174 1.01 -10.06 -4.71
N ASN A 175 0.67 -10.46 -3.48
CA ASN A 175 -0.58 -11.13 -3.18
C ASN A 175 -1.75 -10.14 -3.17
N ASN A 176 -1.48 -8.85 -2.91
CA ASN A 176 -2.44 -7.77 -3.05
C ASN A 176 -2.50 -7.28 -4.50
N THR A 177 -3.27 -7.97 -5.33
CA THR A 177 -3.40 -7.68 -6.76
C THR A 177 -3.99 -6.30 -7.08
N GLY A 178 -4.68 -5.65 -6.13
CA GLY A 178 -5.25 -4.32 -6.31
C GLY A 178 -4.25 -3.18 -6.10
N ALA A 179 -3.29 -3.36 -5.19
CA ALA A 179 -2.27 -2.36 -4.86
C ALA A 179 -0.99 -3.04 -4.34
N PRO A 180 -0.20 -3.68 -5.23
CA PRO A 180 0.94 -4.49 -4.81
C PRO A 180 2.16 -3.67 -4.37
N ASP A 181 2.16 -2.36 -4.63
CA ASP A 181 3.26 -1.45 -4.34
C ASP A 181 2.74 -0.29 -3.49
N ALA A 182 3.27 -0.10 -2.28
CA ALA A 182 2.94 1.02 -1.40
C ALA A 182 4.21 1.75 -0.94
N GLY A 183 4.28 3.07 -1.12
CA GLY A 183 5.46 3.86 -0.79
C GLY A 183 5.10 5.10 0.03
N SER A 184 5.97 5.48 0.97
CA SER A 184 5.78 6.66 1.82
C SER A 184 7.09 7.32 2.23
N ILE A 185 7.02 8.62 2.52
CA ILE A 185 7.95 9.28 3.45
C ILE A 185 7.47 8.97 4.87
N GLY A 186 8.40 8.77 5.79
CA GLY A 186 8.06 8.29 7.13
C GLY A 186 7.67 6.81 7.13
N PHE A 187 7.01 6.40 8.21
CA PHE A 187 6.55 5.02 8.40
C PHE A 187 5.09 5.00 8.80
N ALA A 188 4.36 3.98 8.35
CA ALA A 188 3.06 3.61 8.88
C ALA A 188 2.98 2.09 8.95
N ASP A 189 2.48 1.57 10.08
CA ASP A 189 2.18 0.14 10.21
C ASP A 189 0.76 -0.17 9.71
N GLU A 190 0.42 -1.46 9.68
CA GLU A 190 -0.90 -1.92 9.22
C GLU A 190 -2.04 -1.53 10.16
N SER A 191 -1.75 -1.18 11.42
CA SER A 191 -2.75 -0.75 12.40
C SER A 191 -3.13 0.72 12.24
N GLY A 192 -2.38 1.48 11.44
CA GLY A 192 -2.57 2.91 11.23
C GLY A 192 -1.72 3.78 12.16
N VAL A 193 -0.84 3.20 12.97
CA VAL A 193 0.17 3.96 13.73
C VAL A 193 1.25 4.40 12.75
N HIS A 194 1.58 5.70 12.77
CA HIS A 194 2.51 6.29 11.82
C HIS A 194 3.43 7.32 12.48
N SER A 195 4.57 7.57 11.85
CA SER A 195 5.48 8.63 12.25
C SER A 195 4.88 10.01 12.02
N LYS A 196 5.39 11.04 12.72
CA LYS A 196 4.85 12.41 12.62
C LYS A 196 4.92 13.02 11.22
N HIS A 197 5.97 12.67 10.47
CA HIS A 197 6.22 13.14 9.10
C HIS A 197 5.70 12.19 8.02
N TYR A 198 4.88 11.19 8.40
CA TYR A 198 4.33 10.23 7.46
C TYR A 198 3.52 10.91 6.35
N ARG A 199 3.86 10.56 5.10
CA ARG A 199 3.14 10.99 3.89
C ARG A 199 3.19 9.88 2.84
N LYS A 200 2.02 9.43 2.40
CA LYS A 200 1.89 8.43 1.34
C LYS A 200 2.29 9.01 -0.03
N LEU A 201 2.95 8.20 -0.86
CA LEU A 201 3.40 8.56 -2.21
C LEU A 201 2.66 7.79 -3.30
N PHE A 202 2.53 6.48 -3.15
CA PHE A 202 1.83 5.59 -4.08
C PHE A 202 1.25 4.39 -3.34
#